data_AF-A0A1V4UXH5-F1
#
_entry.id   AF-A0A1V4UXH5-F1
#
_cell.length_a   1.000
_cell.length_b   1.000
_cell.length_c   1.000
_cell.angle_alpha   90.00
_cell.angle_beta   90.00
_cell.angle_gamma   90.00
#
_symmetry.space_group_name_H-M   'P 1'
#
loop_
_entity.id
_entity.type
_entity.pdbx_description
1 polymer ?
#
loop_
_entity_poly.entity_id
_entity_poly.type
_entity_poly.pdbx_seq_one_letter_code
_entity_poly.pdbx_strand_id
1 'polypeptide(L)'
;MMVLVSDGRANVGMGGKIKDELMEISERTKQLGVHTIVIDTEVVDSSFMEMRLGYCREIAEMTGGKYYPISGLSSEALYSIVDEEQKLLLEANT
;
A
#
# COMPACT_ATOMS: atom_id res chain seq x y z
N MET A 1 4.15 -12.49 -0.18
CA MET A 1 3.48 -11.34 0.48
C MET A 1 4.45 -10.18 0.55
N MET A 2 3.97 -8.96 0.33
CA MET A 2 4.71 -7.70 0.49
C MET A 2 3.89 -6.75 1.37
N VAL A 3 4.54 -6.13 2.35
CA VAL A 3 3.95 -5.07 3.18
C VAL A 3 4.68 -3.77 2.88
N LEU A 4 3.99 -2.82 2.25
CA LEU A 4 4.51 -1.49 1.91
C LEU A 4 4.07 -0.51 2.98
N VAL A 5 5.00 -0.03 3.81
CA VAL A 5 4.77 1.04 4.79
C VAL A 5 5.41 2.31 4.27
N SER A 6 4.60 3.30 3.88
CA SER A 6 5.11 4.53 3.25
C SER A 6 4.08 5.66 3.28
N ASP A 7 4.52 6.91 3.20
CA ASP A 7 3.67 8.10 2.99
C ASP A 7 3.29 8.28 1.50
N GLY A 8 3.71 7.33 0.65
CA GLY A 8 3.37 7.28 -0.77
C GLY A 8 4.06 8.36 -1.60
N ARG A 9 4.97 9.15 -1.02
CA ARG A 9 5.67 10.19 -1.75
C ARG A 9 6.77 9.58 -2.61
N ALA A 10 6.65 9.78 -3.91
CA ALA A 10 7.67 9.36 -4.85
C ALA A 10 8.43 10.59 -5.37
N ASN A 11 9.64 10.77 -4.85
CA ASN A 11 10.48 11.93 -5.13
C ASN A 11 11.55 11.65 -6.20
N VAL A 12 11.76 10.38 -6.56
CA VAL A 12 12.79 9.94 -7.50
C VAL A 12 12.17 8.95 -8.48
N GLY A 13 12.30 9.23 -9.78
CA GLY A 13 11.91 8.35 -10.88
C GLY A 13 13.04 8.16 -11.89
N MET A 14 12.82 7.37 -12.92
CA MET A 14 13.83 7.02 -13.94
C MET A 14 13.87 8.00 -15.13
N GLY A 15 13.28 9.19 -14.98
CA GLY A 15 13.19 10.21 -16.02
C GLY A 15 11.86 10.21 -16.79
N GLY A 16 10.95 9.29 -16.47
CA GLY A 16 9.56 9.29 -16.95
C GLY A 16 8.59 9.98 -15.99
N LYS A 17 7.29 9.77 -16.21
CA LYS A 17 6.26 10.19 -15.26
C LYS A 17 6.25 9.18 -14.10
N ILE A 18 6.58 9.66 -12.90
CA ILE A 18 6.67 8.83 -11.69
C ILE A 18 5.42 7.98 -11.46
N LYS A 19 4.22 8.55 -11.68
CA LYS A 19 2.97 7.82 -11.56
C LYS A 19 2.93 6.61 -12.49
N ASP A 20 3.27 6.78 -13.76
CA ASP A 20 3.23 5.70 -14.75
C ASP A 20 4.21 4.59 -14.39
N GLU A 21 5.42 4.95 -13.95
CA GLU A 21 6.43 3.99 -13.45
C GLU A 21 5.91 3.19 -12.24
N LEU A 22 5.27 3.87 -11.27
CA LEU A 22 4.68 3.20 -10.11
C LEU A 22 3.52 2.27 -10.49
N MET A 23 2.67 2.68 -11.44
CA MET A 23 1.56 1.85 -11.89
C MET A 23 2.05 0.61 -12.64
N GLU A 24 3.11 0.74 -13.46
CA GLU A 24 3.75 -0.40 -14.15
C GLU A 24 4.34 -1.39 -13.14
N ILE A 25 5.04 -0.90 -12.11
CA ILE A 25 5.57 -1.75 -11.02
C ILE A 25 4.43 -2.44 -10.27
N SER A 26 3.34 -1.72 -9.99
CA SER A 26 2.17 -2.23 -9.27
C SER A 26 1.44 -3.32 -10.07
N GLU A 27 1.28 -3.11 -11.38
CA GLU A 27 0.70 -4.10 -12.29
C GLU A 27 1.57 -5.36 -12.34
N ARG A 28 2.89 -5.20 -12.48
CA ARG A 28 3.82 -6.34 -12.49
C ARG A 28 3.79 -7.11 -11.17
N THR A 29 3.67 -6.41 -10.05
CA THR A 29 3.53 -7.01 -8.71
C THR A 29 2.28 -7.89 -8.64
N LYS A 30 1.15 -7.42 -9.19
CA LYS A 30 -0.09 -8.21 -9.30
C LYS A 30 0.08 -9.43 -10.22
N GLN A 31 0.69 -9.26 -11.40
CA GLN A 31 0.92 -10.36 -12.34
C GLN A 31 1.80 -11.47 -11.76
N LEU A 32 2.75 -11.11 -10.90
CA LEU A 32 3.58 -12.06 -10.16
C LEU A 32 2.85 -12.76 -9.00
N GLY A 33 1.57 -12.44 -8.76
CA GLY A 33 0.78 -13.01 -7.66
C GLY A 33 1.22 -12.55 -6.27
N VAL A 34 1.89 -11.38 -6.18
CA VAL A 34 2.37 -10.88 -4.90
C VAL A 34 1.20 -10.27 -4.12
N HIS A 35 0.77 -10.98 -3.08
CA HIS A 35 -0.18 -10.43 -2.10
C HIS A 35 0.38 -9.18 -1.43
N THR A 36 -0.25 -8.04 -1.66
CA THR A 36 0.27 -6.73 -1.29
C THR A 36 -0.61 -6.08 -0.23
N ILE A 37 0.01 -5.59 0.84
CA ILE A 37 -0.63 -4.78 1.89
C ILE A 37 0.06 -3.43 1.89
N VAL A 38 -0.69 -2.35 1.76
CA VAL A 38 -0.19 -0.97 1.78
C VAL A 38 -0.67 -0.29 3.05
N ILE A 39 0.29 0.16 3.86
CA ILE A 39 0.09 0.95 5.07
C ILE A 39 0.55 2.37 4.75
N ASP A 40 -0.41 3.27 4.66
CA ASP A 40 -0.19 4.66 4.31
C ASP A 40 0.13 5.48 5.56
N THR A 41 1.36 6.00 5.65
CA THR A 41 1.80 6.78 6.81
C THR A 41 1.45 8.26 6.72
N GLU A 42 0.76 8.70 5.66
CA GLU A 42 0.34 10.10 5.52
C GLU A 42 -0.72 10.46 6.57
N VAL A 43 -0.38 11.42 7.44
CA VAL A 43 -1.30 11.97 8.44
C VAL A 43 -1.92 13.24 7.87
N VAL A 44 -3.21 13.18 7.55
CA VAL A 44 -3.98 14.33 7.06
C VAL A 44 -4.61 15.06 8.26
N ASP A 45 -4.14 16.25 8.58
CA ASP A 45 -4.75 17.10 9.61
C ASP A 45 -6.06 17.69 9.08
N SER A 46 -7.08 17.70 9.94
CA SER A 46 -8.52 17.86 9.62
C SER A 46 -8.95 19.25 9.08
N SER A 47 -8.02 20.10 8.65
CA SER A 47 -8.33 21.49 8.28
C SER A 47 -8.06 21.87 6.82
N PHE A 48 -7.43 21.04 5.98
CA PHE A 48 -7.19 21.45 4.60
C PHE A 48 -7.06 20.23 3.67
N MET A 49 -8.16 19.92 2.97
CA MET A 49 -8.22 18.94 1.87
C MET A 49 -7.87 17.49 2.25
N GLU A 50 -8.85 16.58 2.12
CA GLU A 50 -8.64 15.12 2.09
C GLU A 50 -7.81 14.65 0.85
N MET A 51 -6.97 15.51 0.27
CA MET A 51 -6.04 15.12 -0.78
C MET A 51 -4.81 14.49 -0.12
N ARG A 52 -4.87 13.16 0.02
CA ARG A 52 -3.65 12.36 0.19
C ARG A 52 -2.79 12.55 -1.05
N LEU A 53 -1.58 13.06 -0.86
CA LEU A 53 -0.65 13.38 -1.95
C LEU A 53 0.14 12.16 -2.40
N GLY A 54 0.17 11.11 -1.58
CA GLY A 54 0.87 9.87 -1.87
C GLY A 54 0.16 8.96 -2.88
N TYR A 55 0.95 8.11 -3.56
CA TYR A 55 0.46 7.11 -4.50
C TYR A 55 -0.01 5.80 -3.82
N CYS A 56 0.03 5.71 -2.48
CA CYS A 56 -0.26 4.48 -1.73
C CYS A 56 -1.62 3.86 -2.07
N ARG A 57 -2.65 4.69 -2.23
CA ARG A 57 -4.00 4.21 -2.60
C ARG A 57 -4.03 3.62 -4.00
N GLU A 58 -3.43 4.31 -4.97
CA GLU A 58 -3.37 3.85 -6.36
C GLU A 58 -2.55 2.55 -6.48
N ILE A 59 -1.44 2.44 -5.74
CA ILE A 59 -0.62 1.23 -5.66
C ILE A 59 -1.43 0.05 -5.13
N ALA A 60 -2.18 0.24 -4.03
CA ALA A 60 -3.03 -0.81 -3.48
C ALA A 60 -4.11 -1.27 -4.48
N GLU A 61 -4.77 -0.32 -5.13
CA GLU A 61 -5.79 -0.60 -6.15
C GLU A 61 -5.21 -1.36 -7.35
N MET A 62 -4.07 -0.90 -7.89
CA MET A 62 -3.43 -1.54 -9.05
C MET A 62 -2.86 -2.93 -8.73
N THR A 63 -2.31 -3.11 -7.53
CA THR A 63 -1.83 -4.42 -7.07
C THR A 63 -2.98 -5.38 -6.76
N GLY A 64 -4.22 -4.89 -6.60
CA GLY A 64 -5.33 -5.65 -6.02
C GLY A 64 -5.13 -5.95 -4.53
N GLY A 65 -4.25 -5.20 -3.88
CA GLY A 65 -3.88 -5.34 -2.49
C GLY A 65 -4.85 -4.65 -1.53
N LYS A 66 -4.51 -4.71 -0.24
CA LYS A 66 -5.25 -4.03 0.83
C LYS A 66 -4.61 -2.69 1.15
N TYR A 67 -5.43 -1.70 1.53
CA TYR A 67 -4.99 -0.37 1.90
C TYR A 67 -5.44 -0.01 3.31
N TYR A 68 -4.52 0.49 4.14
CA TYR A 68 -4.78 0.88 5.51
C TYR A 68 -4.08 2.22 5.85
N PRO A 69 -4.82 3.26 6.29
CA PRO A 69 -4.22 4.51 6.74
C PRO A 69 -3.69 4.41 8.18
N ILE A 70 -2.48 4.91 8.45
CA ILE A 70 -1.85 4.83 9.79
C ILE A 70 -2.56 5.68 10.83
N SER A 71 -3.22 6.77 10.42
CA SER A 71 -3.86 7.73 11.32
C SER A 71 -5.00 7.14 12.15
N GLY A 72 -5.44 5.91 11.84
CA GLY A 72 -6.43 5.16 12.61
C GLY A 72 -5.94 3.83 13.19
N LEU A 73 -4.64 3.54 13.13
CA LEU A 73 -4.10 2.23 13.53
C LEU A 73 -3.19 2.33 14.74
N SER A 74 -3.49 1.55 15.78
CA SER A 74 -2.53 1.26 16.84
C SER A 74 -1.50 0.24 16.37
N SER A 75 -0.38 0.11 17.09
CA SER A 75 0.64 -0.92 16.85
C SER A 75 0.06 -2.33 16.85
N GLU A 76 -0.90 -2.57 17.73
CA GLU A 76 -1.59 -3.85 17.87
C GLU A 76 -2.49 -4.10 16.66
N ALA A 77 -3.21 -3.08 16.19
CA ALA A 77 -4.05 -3.19 15.00
C ALA A 77 -3.23 -3.50 13.74
N LEU A 78 -2.07 -2.86 13.57
CA LEU A 78 -1.14 -3.16 12.48
C LEU A 78 -0.65 -4.61 12.53
N TYR A 79 -0.25 -5.08 13.71
CA TYR A 79 0.19 -6.46 13.89
C TYR A 79 -0.93 -7.45 13.54
N SER A 80 -2.15 -7.22 14.05
CA SER A 80 -3.31 -8.06 13.75
C SER A 80 -3.63 -8.13 12.27
N ILE A 81 -3.61 -6.99 11.56
CA ILE A 81 -3.85 -6.95 10.11
C ILE A 81 -2.84 -7.83 9.36
N VAL A 82 -1.55 -7.70 9.67
CA VAL A 82 -0.50 -8.47 8.98
C VAL A 82 -0.58 -9.95 9.34
N ASP A 83 -0.84 -10.29 10.60
CA ASP A 83 -0.97 -11.68 11.08
C ASP A 83 -2.20 -12.39 10.46
N GLU A 84 -3.34 -11.71 10.36
CA GLU A 84 -4.56 -12.24 9.72
C GLU A 84 -4.36 -12.48 8.23
N GLU A 85 -3.82 -11.49 7.50
CA GLU A 85 -3.54 -11.62 6.07
C GLU A 85 -2.51 -12.72 5.79
N GLN A 86 -1.50 -12.87 6.65
CA GLN A 86 -0.51 -13.95 6.54
C GLN A 86 -1.17 -15.33 6.74
N LYS A 87 -2.08 -15.49 7.70
CA LYS A 87 -2.80 -16.76 7.92
C LYS A 87 -3.69 -17.11 6.74
N LEU A 88 -4.47 -16.16 6.24
CA LEU A 88 -5.32 -16.36 5.07
C LEU A 88 -4.51 -16.81 3.84
N LEU A 89 -3.33 -16.23 3.65
CA LEU A 89 -2.41 -16.64 2.59
C LEU A 89 -1.88 -18.06 2.77
N LEU A 90 -1.55 -18.47 4.00
CA LEU A 90 -1.09 -19.83 4.28
C LEU A 90 -2.20 -20.85 4.06
N GLU A 91 -3.42 -20.55 4.52
CA GLU A 91 -4.61 -21.38 4.33
C GLU A 91 -5.00 -21.53 2.86
N ALA A 92 -4.92 -20.46 2.07
CA ALA A 92 -5.22 -20.51 0.63
C ALA A 92 -4.22 -21.35 -0.20
N ASN A 93 -3.05 -21.67 0.37
CA ASN A 93 -1.99 -22.44 -0.29
C ASN A 93 -1.85 -23.87 0.26
N THR A 94 -2.75 -24.31 1.15
CA THR A 94 -2.77 -25.66 1.74
C THR A 94 -3.93 -26.46 1.17
#